data_AF-A0A529M5B4-F1
#
_entry.id   AF-A0A529M5B4-F1
#
_cell.length_a   1.000
_cell.length_b   1.000
_cell.length_c   1.000
_cell.angle_alpha   90.00
_cell.angle_beta   90.00
_cell.angle_gamma   90.00
#
_symmetry.space_group_name_H-M   'P 1'
#
loop_
_entity.id
_entity.type
_entity.pdbx_description
1 polymer ?
#
loop_
_entity_poly.entity_id
_entity_poly.type
_entity_poly.pdbx_seq_one_letter_code
_entity_poly.pdbx_strand_id
1 'polypeptide(L)'
;MEGDIALLVQRDRVDHILGVQMNFDVKVVPPRKHTFGCPHDIQLDNRFEMDMPVDPVVQAFLPIPKQLGEKALFIEDTVENKRLVHELLRLSSPTASAAMVPLWMYRSEVQAVLLNLTNIQPLIVFGYRPELQMSLSKLLEAAMFSPRRLIFMGPAWTVLRQEAQRIKTTITVDDVAHLPLEQIGAARLRQRMMKR
;
A
#
# COMPACT_ATOMS: atom_id res chain seq x y z
N MET A 1 -13.91 6.54 -21.38
CA MET A 1 -12.89 6.38 -20.33
C MET A 1 -13.63 6.58 -19.03
N GLU A 2 -14.20 5.50 -18.50
CA GLU A 2 -15.07 5.53 -17.32
C GLU A 2 -14.22 5.76 -16.07
N GLY A 3 -14.61 6.73 -15.25
CA GLY A 3 -14.04 6.91 -13.92
C GLY A 3 -14.12 5.62 -13.10
N ASP A 4 -12.95 5.05 -12.79
CA ASP A 4 -12.83 3.93 -11.86
C ASP A 4 -13.39 4.37 -10.50
N ILE A 5 -14.64 3.99 -10.21
CA ILE A 5 -15.12 3.85 -8.83
C ILE A 5 -14.01 3.08 -8.11
N ALA A 6 -13.49 3.57 -6.99
CA ALA A 6 -12.54 2.81 -6.20
C ALA A 6 -13.25 1.56 -5.69
N LEU A 7 -13.18 0.47 -6.46
CA LEU A 7 -13.77 -0.81 -6.11
C LEU A 7 -13.00 -1.31 -4.89
N LEU A 8 -13.61 -1.37 -3.71
CA LEU A 8 -13.06 -2.22 -2.67
C LEU A 8 -13.26 -3.66 -3.13
N VAL A 9 -12.24 -4.22 -3.77
CA VAL A 9 -12.21 -5.63 -4.12
C VAL A 9 -11.87 -6.39 -2.84
N GLN A 10 -12.89 -6.92 -2.19
CA GLN A 10 -12.75 -7.82 -1.05
C GLN A 10 -13.07 -9.24 -1.53
N ARG A 11 -12.09 -10.13 -1.69
CA ARG A 11 -12.29 -11.60 -1.86
C ARG A 11 -13.64 -11.98 -2.52
N ASP A 12 -13.82 -11.57 -3.78
CA ASP A 12 -15.02 -11.85 -4.62
C ASP A 12 -16.28 -10.97 -4.39
N ARG A 13 -16.20 -9.91 -3.58
CA ARG A 13 -17.18 -8.82 -3.53
C ARG A 13 -16.59 -7.54 -4.10
N VAL A 14 -17.35 -6.94 -5.02
CA VAL A 14 -17.19 -5.57 -5.48
C VAL A 14 -18.23 -4.75 -4.75
N ASP A 15 -17.84 -4.08 -3.67
CA ASP A 15 -18.74 -3.13 -3.01
C ASP A 15 -18.70 -1.80 -3.79
N HIS A 16 -19.81 -1.46 -4.44
CA HIS A 16 -20.03 -0.14 -5.02
C HIS A 16 -20.27 0.85 -3.88
N ILE A 17 -19.24 1.63 -3.54
CA ILE A 17 -19.31 2.56 -2.41
C ILE A 17 -20.03 3.83 -2.86
N LEU A 18 -21.33 3.91 -2.55
CA LEU A 18 -22.11 5.14 -2.60
C LEU A 18 -22.19 5.74 -1.18
N GLY A 19 -21.44 6.81 -0.93
CA GLY A 19 -21.71 7.74 0.18
C GLY A 19 -20.80 7.64 1.41
N VAL A 20 -20.10 8.76 1.64
CA VAL A 20 -19.81 9.46 2.90
C VAL A 20 -19.49 8.62 4.15
N GLN A 21 -18.19 8.59 4.49
CA GLN A 21 -17.55 7.96 5.65
C GLN A 21 -17.27 6.45 5.52
N MET A 22 -15.98 6.10 5.38
CA MET A 22 -15.52 4.71 5.24
C MET A 22 -14.71 4.30 6.48
N ASN A 23 -15.39 3.61 7.41
CA ASN A 23 -14.74 2.95 8.54
C ASN A 23 -14.99 1.45 8.41
N PHE A 24 -13.99 0.69 7.95
CA PHE A 24 -14.10 -0.77 7.90
C PHE A 24 -12.75 -1.43 8.13
N ASP A 25 -12.76 -2.44 8.99
CA ASP A 25 -11.63 -3.34 9.21
C ASP A 25 -11.77 -4.55 8.29
N VAL A 26 -10.88 -4.68 7.30
CA VAL A 26 -10.86 -5.92 6.50
C VAL A 26 -10.12 -6.97 7.30
N LYS A 27 -10.88 -7.87 7.94
CA LYS A 27 -10.32 -9.03 8.63
C LYS A 27 -10.19 -10.21 7.68
N VAL A 28 -8.99 -10.75 7.56
CA VAL A 28 -8.76 -11.98 6.85
C VAL A 28 -8.13 -13.02 7.74
N VAL A 29 -8.78 -14.18 7.77
CA VAL A 29 -8.29 -15.41 8.39
C VAL A 29 -7.58 -16.21 7.29
N PRO A 30 -6.25 -16.37 7.31
CA PRO A 30 -5.53 -17.31 6.47
C PRO A 30 -5.78 -18.74 6.97
N PRO A 31 -5.26 -19.76 6.26
CA PRO A 31 -5.59 -21.16 6.54
C PRO A 31 -5.32 -21.68 7.96
N ARG A 32 -4.64 -20.94 8.88
CA ARG A 32 -4.61 -21.25 10.33
C ARG A 32 -4.47 -19.99 11.22
N LYS A 33 -5.39 -19.85 12.19
CA LYS A 33 -5.36 -19.12 13.50
C LYS A 33 -4.97 -17.64 13.61
N HIS A 34 -4.48 -16.95 12.59
CA HIS A 34 -4.16 -15.51 12.68
C HIS A 34 -5.25 -14.65 12.03
N THR A 35 -5.72 -13.61 12.70
CA THR A 35 -6.67 -12.65 12.11
C THR A 35 -5.88 -11.44 11.63
N PHE A 36 -5.93 -11.13 10.33
CA PHE A 36 -5.26 -9.99 9.73
C PHE A 36 -6.24 -8.88 9.50
N GLY A 37 -6.10 -7.77 10.23
CA GLY A 37 -6.87 -6.55 9.98
C GLY A 37 -6.14 -5.63 9.02
N CYS A 38 -6.86 -5.04 8.07
CA CYS A 38 -6.42 -3.89 7.30
C CYS A 38 -7.35 -2.72 7.66
N PRO A 39 -7.01 -1.91 8.68
CA PRO A 39 -7.89 -0.84 9.13
C PRO A 39 -7.88 0.30 8.10
N HIS A 40 -9.07 0.73 7.71
CA HIS A 40 -9.26 1.94 6.91
C HIS A 40 -10.16 2.89 7.72
N ASP A 41 -9.63 4.06 8.03
CA ASP A 41 -10.38 5.18 8.64
C ASP A 41 -10.18 6.38 7.72
N ILE A 42 -11.03 6.45 6.68
CA ILE A 42 -10.94 7.49 5.64
C ILE A 42 -12.22 8.31 5.69
N GLN A 43 -12.07 9.56 6.13
CA GLN A 43 -13.15 10.53 6.20
C GLN A 43 -13.27 11.30 4.89
N LEU A 44 -14.06 10.76 3.96
CA LEU A 44 -14.27 11.35 2.62
C LEU A 44 -14.95 12.72 2.63
N ASP A 45 -15.52 13.19 3.73
CA ASP A 45 -16.10 14.54 3.83
C ASP A 45 -15.06 15.65 3.81
N ASN A 46 -13.79 15.32 4.08
CA ASN A 46 -12.71 16.26 4.01
C ASN A 46 -12.49 16.74 2.57
N ARG A 47 -12.67 18.06 2.37
CA ARG A 47 -12.37 18.76 1.11
C ARG A 47 -10.97 19.39 1.13
N PHE A 48 -10.07 18.80 1.91
CA PHE A 48 -8.75 19.36 2.16
C PHE A 48 -7.89 19.26 0.90
N GLU A 49 -7.52 20.39 0.31
CA GLU A 49 -6.64 20.44 -0.85
C GLU A 49 -5.30 21.03 -0.45
N MET A 50 -4.26 20.19 -0.50
CA MET A 50 -2.88 20.57 -0.30
C MET A 50 -2.01 19.79 -1.28
N ASP A 51 -1.00 20.45 -1.80
CA ASP A 51 -0.04 19.82 -2.68
C ASP A 51 0.95 18.99 -1.86
N MET A 52 1.12 17.74 -2.30
CA MET A 52 2.16 16.87 -1.77
C MET A 52 3.42 17.05 -2.60
N PRO A 53 4.61 16.83 -2.01
CA PRO A 53 5.84 16.72 -2.79
C PRO A 53 5.69 15.73 -3.94
N VAL A 54 6.16 16.13 -5.12
CA VAL A 54 6.16 15.28 -6.31
C VAL A 54 7.34 14.31 -6.20
N ASP A 55 7.13 13.22 -5.47
CA ASP A 55 8.14 12.20 -5.21
C ASP A 55 7.57 10.78 -5.42
N PRO A 56 8.31 9.86 -6.07
CA PRO A 56 7.79 8.54 -6.40
C PRO A 56 7.44 7.68 -5.18
N VAL A 57 8.13 7.86 -4.05
CA VAL A 57 7.77 7.18 -2.80
C VAL A 57 6.48 7.79 -2.26
N VAL A 58 6.33 9.11 -2.24
CA VAL A 58 5.06 9.74 -1.80
C VAL A 58 3.87 9.27 -2.65
N GLN A 59 4.01 9.26 -3.97
CA GLN A 59 2.97 8.82 -4.91
C GLN A 59 2.58 7.35 -4.71
N ALA A 60 3.54 6.49 -4.32
CA ALA A 60 3.29 5.08 -4.07
C ALA A 60 2.32 4.83 -2.89
N PHE A 61 2.27 5.75 -1.93
CA PHE A 61 1.47 5.62 -0.71
C PHE A 61 0.13 6.35 -0.79
N LEU A 62 -0.12 7.10 -1.87
CA LEU A 62 -1.43 7.68 -2.09
C LEU A 62 -2.48 6.56 -2.15
N PRO A 63 -3.67 6.76 -1.54
CA PRO A 63 -4.75 5.79 -1.49
C PRO A 63 -5.46 5.68 -2.85
N ILE A 64 -4.71 5.31 -3.88
CA ILE A 64 -5.16 5.25 -5.27
C ILE A 64 -4.93 3.82 -5.76
N PRO A 65 -5.97 3.14 -6.27
CA PRO A 65 -5.84 1.82 -6.86
C PRO A 65 -4.76 1.81 -7.93
N LYS A 66 -3.86 0.84 -7.85
CA LYS A 66 -2.81 0.68 -8.85
C LYS A 66 -3.41 0.19 -10.18
N GLN A 67 -2.67 0.37 -11.26
CA GLN A 67 -3.05 -0.20 -12.56
C GLN A 67 -2.64 -1.67 -12.64
N LEU A 68 -3.41 -2.47 -13.39
CA LEU A 68 -3.06 -3.87 -13.63
C LEU A 68 -1.72 -3.95 -14.38
N GLY A 69 -0.82 -4.81 -13.92
CA GLY A 69 0.53 -4.91 -14.48
C GLY A 69 1.52 -3.88 -13.94
N GLU A 70 1.11 -2.99 -13.02
CA GLU A 70 2.05 -2.10 -12.32
C GLU A 70 3.04 -2.93 -11.49
N LYS A 71 4.33 -2.63 -11.67
CA LYS A 71 5.44 -3.31 -11.00
C LYS A 71 5.40 -3.06 -9.50
N ALA A 72 5.90 -4.04 -8.74
CA ALA A 72 6.20 -3.83 -7.33
C ALA A 72 7.30 -2.76 -7.19
N LEU A 73 7.23 -1.98 -6.12
CA LEU A 73 8.19 -0.92 -5.87
C LEU A 73 9.23 -1.40 -4.86
N PHE A 74 10.49 -1.06 -5.12
CA PHE A 74 11.60 -1.36 -4.23
C PHE A 74 12.14 -0.07 -3.62
N ILE A 75 12.22 -0.04 -2.29
CA ILE A 75 12.83 1.02 -1.49
C ILE A 75 14.00 0.42 -0.71
N GLU A 76 15.08 1.16 -0.55
CA GLU A 76 16.21 0.71 0.27
C GLU A 76 15.83 0.69 1.76
N ASP A 77 16.22 -0.38 2.46
CA ASP A 77 15.88 -0.62 3.87
C ASP A 77 16.72 0.19 4.87
N THR A 78 16.74 1.52 4.74
CA THR A 78 17.41 2.43 5.68
C THR A 78 16.49 2.83 6.84
N VAL A 79 17.06 3.38 7.92
CA VAL A 79 16.28 3.87 9.07
C VAL A 79 15.39 5.04 8.66
N GLU A 80 15.93 5.94 7.83
CA GLU A 80 15.26 7.13 7.31
C GLU A 80 14.06 6.74 6.44
N ASN A 81 14.26 5.78 5.51
CA ASN A 81 13.18 5.29 4.66
C ASN A 81 12.10 4.57 5.47
N LYS A 82 12.46 3.79 6.50
CA LYS A 82 11.47 3.16 7.39
C LYS A 82 10.59 4.18 8.09
N ARG A 83 11.19 5.26 8.62
CA ARG A 83 10.46 6.34 9.27
C ARG A 83 9.53 7.05 8.29
N LEU A 84 10.03 7.40 7.10
CA LEU A 84 9.23 8.01 6.05
C LEU A 84 8.06 7.12 5.62
N VAL A 85 8.32 5.83 5.37
CA VAL A 85 7.30 4.85 4.99
C VAL A 85 6.22 4.72 6.06
N HIS A 86 6.61 4.68 7.34
CA HIS A 86 5.67 4.63 8.44
C HIS A 86 4.80 5.88 8.51
N GLU A 87 5.37 7.05 8.23
CA GLU A 87 4.64 8.32 8.20
C GLU A 87 3.65 8.36 7.02
N LEU A 88 4.10 7.98 5.83
CA LEU A 88 3.26 7.99 4.62
C LEU A 88 2.10 6.98 4.66
N LEU A 89 2.17 5.94 5.49
CA LEU A 89 1.05 5.02 5.71
C LEU A 89 -0.22 5.72 6.23
N ARG A 90 -0.05 6.87 6.91
CA ARG A 90 -1.17 7.71 7.38
C ARG A 90 -2.06 8.23 6.25
N LEU A 91 -1.54 8.31 5.01
CA LEU A 91 -2.34 8.65 3.82
C LEU A 91 -3.48 7.66 3.56
N SER A 92 -3.38 6.43 4.06
CA SER A 92 -4.43 5.41 3.91
C SER A 92 -5.22 5.15 5.20
N SER A 93 -4.57 5.27 6.36
CA SER A 93 -5.21 5.09 7.67
C SER A 93 -4.28 5.55 8.81
N PRO A 94 -4.79 6.19 9.87
CA PRO A 94 -4.00 6.57 11.05
C PRO A 94 -3.48 5.36 11.84
N THR A 95 -4.09 4.18 11.69
CA THR A 95 -3.71 2.94 12.40
C THR A 95 -3.09 1.89 11.46
N ALA A 96 -2.57 2.34 10.33
CA ALA A 96 -2.05 1.52 9.22
C ALA A 96 -0.84 0.62 9.52
N SER A 97 -0.38 0.51 10.77
CA SER A 97 0.83 -0.25 11.14
C SER A 97 0.79 -1.73 10.72
N ALA A 98 -0.42 -2.31 10.58
CA ALA A 98 -0.62 -3.68 10.09
C ALA A 98 -0.22 -3.90 8.61
N ALA A 99 0.09 -2.84 7.87
CA ALA A 99 0.49 -2.92 6.47
C ALA A 99 1.97 -3.32 6.26
N MET A 100 2.79 -3.25 7.33
CA MET A 100 4.21 -3.64 7.28
C MET A 100 4.41 -5.04 7.84
N VAL A 101 4.92 -5.95 7.02
CA VAL A 101 5.15 -7.35 7.41
C VAL A 101 6.57 -7.81 7.05
N PRO A 102 7.27 -8.54 7.93
CA PRO A 102 8.53 -9.16 7.55
C PRO A 102 8.32 -10.27 6.51
N LEU A 103 9.21 -10.37 5.53
CA LEU A 103 9.12 -11.37 4.46
C LEU A 103 9.12 -12.81 5.00
N TRP A 104 9.90 -13.08 6.05
CA TRP A 104 10.02 -14.40 6.68
C TRP A 104 8.83 -14.76 7.58
N MET A 105 7.96 -13.80 7.91
CA MET A 105 6.90 -14.02 8.89
C MET A 105 5.82 -14.98 8.37
N TYR A 106 5.61 -14.98 7.05
CA TYR A 106 4.51 -15.69 6.42
C TYR A 106 4.95 -16.50 5.21
N ARG A 107 4.21 -17.57 4.94
CA ARG A 107 4.35 -18.33 3.69
C ARG A 107 3.76 -17.55 2.52
N SER A 108 4.19 -17.90 1.30
CA SER A 108 3.80 -17.20 0.06
C SER A 108 2.28 -17.15 -0.13
N GLU A 109 1.56 -18.20 0.28
CA GLU A 109 0.10 -18.28 0.15
C GLU A 109 -0.61 -17.25 1.02
N VAL A 110 -0.08 -17.00 2.22
CA VAL A 110 -0.62 -15.98 3.13
C VAL A 110 -0.32 -14.59 2.57
N GLN A 111 0.89 -14.36 2.03
CA GLN A 111 1.23 -13.07 1.43
C GLN A 111 0.37 -12.76 0.19
N ALA A 112 0.07 -13.76 -0.65
CA ALA A 112 -0.87 -13.61 -1.76
C ALA A 112 -2.27 -13.22 -1.28
N VAL A 113 -2.72 -13.78 -0.16
CA VAL A 113 -3.96 -13.35 0.49
C VAL A 113 -3.88 -11.90 0.98
N LEU A 114 -2.75 -11.48 1.57
CA LEU A 114 -2.55 -10.09 2.02
C LEU A 114 -2.59 -9.07 0.87
N LEU A 115 -2.12 -9.47 -0.32
CA LEU A 115 -2.16 -8.69 -1.55
C LEU A 115 -3.58 -8.51 -2.13
N ASN A 116 -4.57 -9.26 -1.64
CA ASN A 116 -5.95 -9.20 -2.10
C ASN A 116 -6.91 -8.64 -1.03
N LEU A 117 -6.39 -8.05 0.06
CA LEU A 117 -7.21 -7.49 1.15
C LEU A 117 -7.85 -6.15 0.81
N THR A 118 -7.12 -5.33 0.06
CA THR A 118 -7.48 -3.95 -0.25
C THR A 118 -6.72 -3.54 -1.49
N ASN A 119 -7.23 -2.56 -2.21
CA ASN A 119 -6.55 -1.92 -3.33
C ASN A 119 -6.08 -0.49 -3.00
N ILE A 120 -6.38 0.00 -1.80
CA ILE A 120 -6.13 1.39 -1.40
C ILE A 120 -4.80 1.52 -0.66
N GLN A 121 -4.59 0.70 0.36
CA GLN A 121 -3.38 0.74 1.17
C GLN A 121 -2.29 -0.16 0.57
N PRO A 122 -1.02 0.28 0.43
CA PRO A 122 0.05 -0.61 -0.01
C PRO A 122 0.30 -1.73 1.01
N LEU A 123 0.80 -2.88 0.54
CA LEU A 123 1.41 -3.90 1.38
C LEU A 123 2.92 -3.66 1.39
N ILE A 124 3.50 -3.47 2.57
CA ILE A 124 4.94 -3.24 2.72
C ILE A 124 5.57 -4.50 3.26
N VAL A 125 6.53 -5.04 2.53
CA VAL A 125 7.27 -6.22 2.94
C VAL A 125 8.73 -5.87 3.13
N PHE A 126 9.30 -6.22 4.29
CA PHE A 126 10.69 -5.87 4.63
C PHE A 126 11.49 -7.07 5.09
N GLY A 127 12.80 -6.87 5.29
CA GLY A 127 13.65 -7.90 5.87
C GLY A 127 14.08 -8.97 4.89
N TYR A 128 14.46 -8.56 3.68
CA TYR A 128 15.08 -9.46 2.71
C TYR A 128 16.30 -10.17 3.30
N ARG A 129 16.44 -11.45 2.94
CA ARG A 129 17.68 -12.21 3.10
C ARG A 129 17.90 -13.07 1.85
N PRO A 130 19.15 -13.39 1.46
CA PRO A 130 19.42 -14.19 0.26
C PRO A 130 18.64 -15.51 0.19
N GLU A 131 18.42 -16.16 1.34
CA GLU A 131 17.71 -17.43 1.43
C GLU A 131 16.20 -17.29 1.11
N LEU A 132 15.67 -16.07 1.14
CA LEU A 132 14.26 -15.75 0.87
C LEU A 132 14.01 -15.31 -0.58
N GLN A 133 15.01 -15.38 -1.47
CA GLN A 133 14.88 -14.93 -2.86
C GLN A 133 13.75 -15.63 -3.61
N MET A 134 13.52 -16.92 -3.34
CA MET A 134 12.42 -17.67 -3.94
C MET A 134 11.06 -17.15 -3.46
N SER A 135 10.92 -16.88 -2.15
CA SER A 135 9.70 -16.31 -1.58
C SER A 135 9.43 -14.92 -2.12
N LEU A 136 10.47 -14.08 -2.22
CA LEU A 136 10.37 -12.76 -2.85
C LEU A 136 9.91 -12.88 -4.31
N SER A 137 10.51 -13.78 -5.08
CA SER A 137 10.16 -13.98 -6.49
C SER A 137 8.68 -14.34 -6.68
N LYS A 138 8.18 -15.30 -5.89
CA LYS A 138 6.75 -15.69 -5.91
C LYS A 138 5.84 -14.54 -5.51
N LEU A 139 6.26 -13.75 -4.53
CA LEU A 139 5.50 -12.58 -4.08
C LEU A 139 5.42 -11.49 -5.16
N LEU A 140 6.54 -11.23 -5.87
CA LEU A 140 6.58 -10.27 -6.98
C LEU A 140 5.66 -10.71 -8.13
N GLU A 141 5.68 -11.98 -8.48
CA GLU A 141 4.79 -12.55 -9.51
C GLU A 141 3.32 -12.40 -9.11
N ALA A 142 2.97 -12.74 -7.86
CA ALA A 142 1.60 -12.58 -7.36
C ALA A 142 1.17 -11.11 -7.33
N ALA A 143 2.09 -10.19 -7.00
CA ALA A 143 1.80 -8.77 -6.93
C ALA A 143 1.37 -8.19 -8.29
N MET A 144 1.94 -8.65 -9.41
CA MET A 144 1.60 -8.15 -10.76
C MET A 144 0.09 -8.24 -11.07
N PHE A 145 -0.57 -9.27 -10.56
CA PHE A 145 -1.99 -9.56 -10.81
C PHE A 145 -2.90 -9.22 -9.63
N SER A 146 -2.32 -8.80 -8.50
CA SER A 146 -3.09 -8.43 -7.32
C SER A 146 -3.53 -6.97 -7.40
N PRO A 147 -4.65 -6.58 -6.77
CA PRO A 147 -5.13 -5.20 -6.79
C PRO A 147 -4.37 -4.28 -5.81
N ARG A 148 -3.67 -4.84 -4.81
CA ARG A 148 -2.86 -4.08 -3.85
C ARG A 148 -1.48 -3.77 -4.40
N ARG A 149 -0.99 -2.55 -4.17
CA ARG A 149 0.41 -2.19 -4.45
C ARG A 149 1.34 -2.90 -3.47
N LEU A 150 2.37 -3.56 -4.00
CA LEU A 150 3.45 -4.13 -3.20
C LEU A 150 4.61 -3.15 -3.17
N ILE A 151 5.05 -2.82 -1.96
CA ILE A 151 6.28 -2.08 -1.69
C ILE A 151 7.20 -3.01 -0.93
N PHE A 152 8.40 -3.19 -1.43
CA PHE A 152 9.41 -4.04 -0.83
C PHE A 152 10.58 -3.21 -0.32
N MET A 153 10.99 -3.47 0.91
CA MET A 153 12.15 -2.85 1.53
C MET A 153 13.27 -3.89 1.71
N GLY A 154 14.42 -3.61 1.11
CA GLY A 154 15.59 -4.48 1.22
C GLY A 154 16.91 -3.74 1.10
N PRO A 155 18.04 -4.43 1.34
CA PRO A 155 19.37 -3.85 1.11
C PRO A 155 19.58 -3.37 -0.32
N ALA A 156 20.37 -2.31 -0.54
CA ALA A 156 20.63 -1.75 -1.87
C ALA A 156 21.09 -2.78 -2.91
N TRP A 157 21.84 -3.80 -2.46
CA TRP A 157 22.39 -4.88 -3.29
C TRP A 157 21.39 -5.98 -3.66
N THR A 158 20.15 -5.96 -3.16
CA THR A 158 19.12 -6.96 -3.51
C THR A 158 18.89 -7.00 -5.02
N VAL A 159 19.07 -8.14 -5.67
CA VAL A 159 18.82 -8.29 -7.11
C VAL A 159 17.31 -8.37 -7.38
N LEU A 160 16.81 -7.46 -8.20
CA LEU A 160 15.40 -7.37 -8.55
C LEU A 160 15.11 -8.03 -9.89
N ARG A 161 13.97 -8.71 -9.97
CA ARG A 161 13.42 -9.18 -11.24
C ARG A 161 12.66 -8.06 -11.95
N GLN A 162 12.27 -8.32 -13.20
CA GLN A 162 11.57 -7.36 -14.05
C GLN A 162 10.22 -6.88 -13.48
N GLU A 163 9.59 -7.68 -12.62
CA GLU A 163 8.32 -7.41 -11.94
C GLU A 163 8.47 -6.35 -10.81
N ALA A 164 9.70 -5.95 -10.49
CA ALA A 164 10.00 -4.91 -9.51
C ALA A 164 10.77 -3.74 -10.12
N GLN A 165 10.57 -2.55 -9.57
CA GLN A 165 11.28 -1.32 -9.95
C GLN A 165 11.84 -0.64 -8.71
N ARG A 166 13.12 -0.24 -8.74
CA ARG A 166 13.69 0.64 -7.71
C ARG A 166 13.13 2.03 -7.84
N ILE A 167 12.68 2.56 -6.72
CA ILE A 167 12.38 3.97 -6.55
C ILE A 167 13.31 4.56 -5.50
N LYS A 168 13.65 5.82 -5.69
CA LYS A 168 14.46 6.60 -4.76
C LYS A 168 13.66 7.84 -4.39
N THR A 169 13.83 8.29 -3.16
CA THR A 169 13.23 9.51 -2.67
C THR A 169 14.30 10.53 -2.34
N THR A 170 13.98 11.80 -2.55
CA THR A 170 14.74 12.93 -2.01
C THR A 170 14.04 13.55 -0.81
N ILE A 171 12.86 13.03 -0.47
CA ILE A 171 12.01 13.51 0.62
C ILE A 171 12.40 12.79 1.90
N THR A 172 12.39 13.55 2.99
CA THR A 172 12.64 13.08 4.34
C THR A 172 11.34 13.03 5.14
N VAL A 173 11.37 12.44 6.33
CA VAL A 173 10.21 12.42 7.22
C VAL A 173 9.77 13.84 7.62
N ASP A 174 10.72 14.77 7.78
CA ASP A 174 10.42 16.15 8.24
C ASP A 174 9.60 16.93 7.22
N ASP A 175 9.79 16.62 5.93
CA ASP A 175 9.03 17.21 4.82
C ASP A 175 7.55 16.82 4.83
N VAL A 176 7.17 15.74 5.53
CA VAL A 176 5.80 15.20 5.52
C VAL A 176 5.15 15.07 6.89
N ALA A 177 5.92 15.00 7.97
CA ALA A 177 5.41 14.74 9.33
C ALA A 177 4.46 15.82 9.84
N HIS A 178 4.63 17.06 9.37
CA HIS A 178 3.79 18.20 9.74
C HIS A 178 2.51 18.30 8.90
N LEU A 179 2.38 17.50 7.84
CA LEU A 179 1.23 17.53 6.94
C LEU A 179 0.05 16.73 7.54
N PRO A 180 -1.20 17.14 7.31
CA PRO A 180 -2.38 16.37 7.71
C PRO A 180 -2.63 15.22 6.71
N LEU A 181 -1.73 14.24 6.71
CA LEU A 181 -1.68 13.16 5.71
C LEU A 181 -3.00 12.39 5.58
N GLU A 182 -3.72 12.13 6.66
CA GLU A 182 -5.02 11.45 6.62
C GLU A 182 -6.05 12.24 5.78
N GLN A 183 -6.08 13.57 5.96
CA GLN A 183 -7.00 14.46 5.24
C GLN A 183 -6.63 14.56 3.77
N ILE A 184 -5.32 14.65 3.49
CA ILE A 184 -4.79 14.67 2.12
C ILE A 184 -5.14 13.36 1.41
N GLY A 185 -4.91 12.22 2.05
CA GLY A 185 -5.25 10.90 1.52
C GLY A 185 -6.74 10.77 1.20
N ALA A 186 -7.60 11.14 2.15
CA ALA A 186 -9.05 11.12 1.96
C ALA A 186 -9.50 12.01 0.79
N ALA A 187 -8.96 13.22 0.70
CA ALA A 187 -9.28 14.14 -0.39
C ALA A 187 -8.83 13.60 -1.76
N ARG A 188 -7.64 13.00 -1.86
CA ARG A 188 -7.14 12.40 -3.11
C ARG A 188 -8.00 11.21 -3.55
N LEU A 189 -8.39 10.34 -2.61
CA LEU A 189 -9.31 9.25 -2.89
C LEU A 189 -10.67 9.78 -3.37
N ARG A 190 -11.24 10.77 -2.67
CA ARG A 190 -12.49 11.44 -3.06
C ARG A 190 -12.41 12.03 -4.47
N GLN A 191 -11.36 12.80 -4.77
CA GLN A 191 -11.15 13.38 -6.10
C GLN A 191 -11.11 12.29 -7.18
N ARG A 192 -10.44 11.16 -6.92
CA ARG A 192 -10.41 10.04 -7.87
C ARG A 192 -11.78 9.41 -8.07
N MET A 193 -12.56 9.23 -6.99
CA MET A 193 -13.94 8.71 -7.06
C MET A 193 -14.91 9.65 -7.79
N MET A 194 -14.66 10.97 -7.75
CA MET A 194 -15.52 11.99 -8.36
C MET A 194 -15.16 12.32 -9.82
N LYS A 195 -13.95 11.99 -10.28
CA LYS A 195 -13.55 12.14 -11.69
C LYS A 195 -14.30 11.12 -12.55
N ARG A 196 -15.38 11.59 -13.17
CA ARG A 196 -16.16 10.87 -14.20
C ARG A 196 -15.46 10.88 -15.54
#